data_AF-A0A819NSS4-F1
#
_entry.id   AF-A0A819NSS4-F1
#
_cell.length_a   1.000
_cell.length_b   1.000
_cell.length_c   1.000
_cell.angle_alpha   90.00
_cell.angle_beta   90.00
_cell.angle_gamma   90.00
#
_symmetry.space_group_name_H-M   'P 1'
#
loop_
_entity.id
_entity.type
_entity.pdbx_description
1 polymer ?
#
loop_
_entity_poly.entity_id
_entity_poly.type
_entity_poly.pdbx_seq_one_letter_code
_entity_poly.pdbx_strand_id
1 'polypeptide(L)'
;MTATRNNPTEPTSRYLDMHLYRTSLWPNKKAKLEALPYDLVTNIYAGMQQYDIHTGLETSTNVGRPPWKVLFSKFKAEHKSTSVFLEGNTLMASQVKRCCDDLEFVFRHEPGF
;
A
#
# COMPACT_ATOMS: atom_id res chain seq x y z
N MET A 1 -20.52 27.34 -26.87
CA MET A 1 -19.45 26.33 -26.90
C MET A 1 -19.43 25.63 -25.56
N THR A 2 -20.25 24.60 -25.41
CA THR A 2 -20.37 23.80 -24.19
C THR A 2 -19.29 22.73 -24.19
N ALA A 3 -18.37 22.82 -23.23
CA ALA A 3 -17.37 21.78 -22.99
C ALA A 3 -18.10 20.48 -22.59
N THR A 4 -17.99 19.47 -23.44
CA THR A 4 -18.44 18.12 -23.18
C THR A 4 -17.70 17.58 -21.95
N ARG A 5 -18.45 17.40 -20.87
CA ARG A 5 -18.06 16.67 -19.68
C ARG A 5 -17.79 15.22 -20.11
N ASN A 6 -16.52 14.82 -20.12
CA ASN A 6 -16.14 13.43 -20.40
C ASN A 6 -16.78 12.52 -19.33
N ASN A 7 -17.67 11.61 -19.76
CA ASN A 7 -18.23 10.57 -18.92
C ASN A 7 -17.15 9.49 -18.68
N PRO A 8 -16.90 9.05 -17.43
CA PRO A 8 -15.99 7.94 -17.14
C PRO A 8 -16.74 6.62 -17.33
N THR A 9 -16.97 6.19 -18.57
CA THR A 9 -17.64 4.92 -18.88
C THR A 9 -16.85 4.09 -19.89
N GLU A 10 -15.54 4.00 -19.68
CA GLU A 10 -14.69 2.95 -20.25
C GLU A 10 -13.88 2.39 -19.07
N PRO A 11 -13.88 1.08 -18.80
CA PRO A 11 -13.01 0.54 -17.77
C PRO A 11 -11.58 0.62 -18.31
N THR A 12 -10.87 1.70 -17.98
CA THR A 12 -9.43 1.74 -18.09
C THR A 12 -8.91 0.54 -17.33
N SER A 13 -8.38 -0.46 -18.04
CA SER A 13 -7.90 -1.69 -17.41
C SER A 13 -6.84 -1.30 -16.37
N ARG A 14 -7.16 -1.45 -15.09
CA ARG A 14 -6.28 -1.01 -13.99
C ARG A 14 -5.09 -1.96 -13.92
N TYR A 15 -3.97 -1.54 -14.51
CA TYR A 15 -2.74 -2.34 -14.57
C TYR A 15 -1.97 -2.33 -13.24
N LEU A 16 -2.06 -1.24 -12.48
CA LEU A 16 -1.32 -1.04 -11.24
C LEU A 16 -2.29 -0.85 -10.08
N ASP A 17 -2.14 -1.69 -9.05
CA ASP A 17 -2.69 -1.45 -7.72
C ASP A 17 -1.54 -1.11 -6.77
N MET A 18 -1.65 0.02 -6.06
CA MET A 18 -0.58 0.57 -5.23
C MET A 18 -1.01 0.55 -3.78
N HIS A 19 -0.09 0.16 -2.89
CA HIS A 19 -0.33 0.18 -1.45
C HIS A 19 0.84 0.87 -0.75
N LEU A 20 0.58 2.04 -0.16
CA LEU A 20 1.57 2.82 0.58
C LEU A 20 1.50 2.50 2.06
N TYR A 21 2.66 2.41 2.72
CA TYR A 21 2.76 2.14 4.16
C TYR A 21 3.78 3.06 4.84
N ARG A 22 3.32 3.79 5.86
CA ARG A 22 4.15 4.57 6.77
C ARG A 22 4.50 3.72 8.00
N THR A 23 5.75 3.28 8.10
CA THR A 23 6.22 2.36 9.14
C THR A 23 6.93 3.03 10.32
N SER A 24 7.13 4.35 10.29
CA SER A 24 7.79 5.07 11.38
C SER A 24 7.00 4.92 12.69
N LEU A 25 7.66 4.38 13.71
CA LEU A 25 7.14 4.41 15.08
C LEU A 25 7.31 5.84 15.61
N TRP A 26 6.25 6.38 16.21
CA TRP A 26 6.37 7.61 16.99
C TRP A 26 7.38 7.34 18.12
N PRO A 27 8.44 8.16 18.27
CA PRO A 27 9.57 7.85 19.15
C PRO A 27 9.19 7.72 20.63
N ASN A 28 8.03 8.25 21.02
CA ASN A 28 7.44 8.06 22.33
C ASN A 28 5.92 8.31 22.28
N LYS A 29 5.23 8.03 23.39
CA LYS A 29 3.78 8.25 23.52
C LYS A 29 3.38 9.72 23.32
N LYS A 30 4.23 10.68 23.68
CA LYS A 30 3.96 12.12 23.51
C LYS A 30 3.94 12.52 22.03
N ALA A 31 4.95 12.12 21.26
CA ALA A 31 5.00 12.34 19.82
C ALA A 31 3.81 11.68 19.09
N LYS A 32 3.36 10.51 19.56
CA LYS A 32 2.14 9.87 19.05
C LYS A 32 0.91 10.73 19.33
N LEU A 33 0.76 11.25 20.56
CA LEU A 33 -0.36 12.12 20.93
C LEU A 33 -0.38 13.43 20.13
N GLU A 34 0.79 14.03 19.90
CA GLU A 34 0.93 15.26 19.10
C GLU A 34 0.52 15.05 17.64
N ALA A 35 0.67 13.84 17.11
CA ALA A 35 0.32 13.52 15.74
C ALA A 35 -1.10 12.98 15.54
N LEU A 36 -1.78 12.58 16.61
CA LEU A 36 -3.16 12.08 16.52
C LEU A 36 -4.12 13.04 15.78
N PRO A 37 -4.08 14.36 15.99
CA PRO A 37 -4.92 15.28 15.22
C PRO A 37 -4.67 15.17 13.72
N TYR A 38 -3.41 15.01 13.31
CA TYR A 38 -3.03 14.89 11.90
C TYR A 38 -3.50 13.56 11.27
N ASP A 39 -3.32 12.45 11.99
CA ASP A 39 -3.78 11.13 11.53
C ASP A 39 -5.32 11.10 11.41
N LEU A 40 -6.03 11.76 12.34
CA LEU A 40 -7.49 11.88 12.29
C LEU A 40 -7.97 12.76 11.13
N VAL A 41 -7.31 13.91 10.89
CA VAL A 41 -7.58 14.77 9.73
C VAL A 41 -7.37 13.99 8.44
N THR A 42 -6.27 13.24 8.32
CA THR A 42 -6.01 12.37 7.16
C THR A 42 -7.14 11.39 6.90
N ASN A 43 -7.63 10.70 7.95
CA ASN A 43 -8.69 9.72 7.82
C ASN A 43 -10.04 10.33 7.43
N ILE A 44 -10.39 11.50 8.00
CA ILE A 44 -11.62 12.23 7.64
C ILE A 44 -11.52 12.69 6.18
N TYR A 45 -10.40 13.27 5.78
CA TYR A 45 -10.19 13.74 4.42
C TYR A 45 -10.22 12.61 3.40
N ALA A 46 -9.60 11.45 3.68
CA ALA A 46 -9.66 10.28 2.80
C ALA A 46 -11.10 9.76 2.60
N GLY A 47 -12.01 9.99 3.55
CA GLY A 47 -13.43 9.66 3.41
C GLY A 47 -14.23 10.73 2.64
N MET A 48 -13.77 11.99 2.64
CA MET A 48 -14.45 13.12 1.98
C MET A 48 -13.95 13.39 0.56
N GLN A 49 -12.68 13.12 0.29
CA GLN A 49 -11.97 13.38 -0.95
C GLN A 49 -11.35 12.07 -1.46
N GLN A 50 -11.20 11.93 -2.78
CA GLN A 50 -10.63 10.72 -3.38
C GLN A 50 -9.10 10.68 -3.40
N TYR A 51 -8.41 11.50 -2.59
CA TYR A 51 -6.94 11.55 -2.55
C TYR A 51 -6.38 11.67 -1.13
N ASP A 52 -5.20 11.11 -0.95
CA ASP A 52 -4.40 11.11 0.26
C ASP A 52 -3.79 12.49 0.51
N ILE A 53 -4.00 13.07 1.68
CA ILE A 53 -3.52 14.44 1.97
C ILE A 53 -2.01 14.54 2.21
N HIS A 54 -1.31 13.41 2.44
CA HIS A 54 0.12 13.41 2.67
C HIS A 54 0.90 13.37 1.35
N THR A 55 0.35 12.68 0.34
CA THR A 55 1.03 12.39 -0.92
C THR A 55 0.34 13.00 -2.15
N GLY A 56 -0.93 13.39 -2.04
CA GLY A 56 -1.75 13.86 -3.16
C GLY A 56 -2.22 12.77 -4.11
N LEU A 57 -1.97 11.49 -3.79
CA LEU A 57 -2.31 10.35 -4.64
C LEU A 57 -3.70 9.81 -4.34
N GLU A 58 -4.37 9.18 -5.31
CA GLU A 58 -5.63 8.47 -5.05
C GLU A 58 -5.45 7.29 -4.07
N THR A 59 -4.24 6.73 -4.00
CA THR A 59 -3.88 5.68 -3.05
C THR A 59 -3.66 6.25 -1.65
N SER A 60 -4.46 5.81 -0.68
CA SER A 60 -4.29 6.17 0.72
C SER A 60 -3.04 5.54 1.36
N THR A 61 -2.39 6.29 2.24
CA THR A 61 -1.25 5.84 3.04
C THR A 61 -1.73 5.05 4.27
N ASN A 62 -1.32 3.79 4.36
CA ASN A 62 -1.60 2.94 5.52
C ASN A 62 -0.57 3.21 6.63
N VAL A 63 -1.00 3.21 7.88
CA VAL A 63 -0.08 3.36 9.04
C VAL A 63 0.29 1.99 9.59
N GLY A 64 1.59 1.77 9.81
CA GLY A 64 2.14 0.54 10.37
C GLY A 64 2.83 -0.35 9.34
N ARG A 65 3.19 -1.56 9.78
CA ARG A 65 3.85 -2.56 8.92
C ARG A 65 2.84 -3.20 7.96
N PRO A 66 3.23 -3.52 6.73
CA PRO A 66 2.34 -4.21 5.79
C PRO A 66 1.90 -5.59 6.31
N PRO A 67 0.60 -5.92 6.24
CA PRO A 67 0.08 -7.23 6.62
C PRO A 67 0.28 -8.24 5.49
N TRP A 68 1.54 -8.58 5.18
CA TRP A 68 1.94 -9.36 4.01
C TRP A 68 1.10 -10.61 3.76
N LYS A 69 0.82 -11.40 4.81
CA LYS A 69 0.03 -12.63 4.69
C LYS A 69 -1.39 -12.36 4.19
N VAL A 70 -2.06 -11.34 4.73
CA VAL A 70 -3.43 -11.00 4.33
C VAL A 70 -3.44 -10.45 2.91
N LEU A 71 -2.47 -9.58 2.59
CA LEU A 71 -2.33 -8.99 1.25
C LEU A 71 -2.09 -10.08 0.20
N PHE A 72 -1.11 -10.96 0.42
CA PHE A 72 -0.75 -12.02 -0.53
C PHE A 72 -1.83 -13.08 -0.66
N SER A 73 -2.58 -13.36 0.41
CA SER A 73 -3.71 -14.31 0.34
C SER A 73 -4.80 -13.84 -0.64
N LYS A 74 -5.04 -12.52 -0.74
CA LYS A 74 -5.96 -11.96 -1.74
C LYS A 74 -5.45 -12.24 -3.16
N PHE A 75 -4.17 -11.94 -3.42
CA PHE A 75 -3.57 -12.21 -4.72
C PHE A 75 -3.56 -13.69 -5.11
N LYS A 76 -3.34 -14.61 -4.17
CA LYS A 76 -3.43 -16.06 -4.42
C LYS A 76 -4.84 -16.50 -4.81
N ALA A 77 -5.87 -15.85 -4.27
CA ALA A 77 -7.26 -16.15 -4.61
C ALA A 77 -7.64 -15.62 -6.01
N GLU A 78 -7.05 -14.51 -6.43
CA GLU A 78 -7.38 -13.81 -7.68
C GLU A 78 -6.53 -14.27 -8.88
N HIS A 79 -5.31 -14.75 -8.63
CA HIS A 79 -4.33 -15.06 -9.68
C HIS A 79 -3.75 -16.47 -9.56
N LYS A 80 -3.62 -17.14 -10.71
CA LYS A 80 -3.06 -18.51 -10.79
C LYS A 80 -1.58 -18.57 -10.44
N SER A 81 -0.82 -17.56 -10.83
CA SER A 81 0.61 -17.45 -10.58
C SER A 81 0.97 -16.03 -10.17
N THR A 82 1.90 -15.90 -9.24
CA THR A 82 2.35 -14.60 -8.72
C THR A 82 3.86 -14.64 -8.52
N SER A 83 4.54 -13.61 -9.00
CA SER A 83 5.95 -13.36 -8.74
C SER A 83 6.10 -12.12 -7.88
N VAL A 84 6.92 -12.21 -6.84
CA VAL A 84 7.18 -11.14 -5.89
C VAL A 84 8.63 -10.72 -6.03
N PHE A 85 8.83 -9.45 -6.39
CA PHE A 85 10.13 -8.79 -6.43
C PHE A 85 10.23 -7.86 -5.24
N LEU A 86 11.34 -7.92 -4.52
CA LEU A 86 11.56 -7.05 -3.37
C LEU A 86 12.94 -6.43 -3.46
N GLU A 87 12.98 -5.10 -3.43
CA GLU A 87 14.18 -4.33 -3.11
C GLU A 87 14.07 -3.81 -1.68
N GLY A 88 15.07 -4.10 -0.85
CA GLY A 88 15.09 -3.63 0.54
C GLY A 88 15.93 -4.48 1.49
N ASN A 89 15.81 -4.19 2.79
CA ASN A 89 16.64 -4.82 3.81
C ASN A 89 16.36 -6.33 3.99
N THR A 90 17.38 -7.06 4.44
CA THR A 90 17.37 -8.53 4.56
C THR A 90 16.34 -9.05 5.56
N LEU A 91 16.03 -8.28 6.61
CA LEU A 91 15.02 -8.66 7.59
C LEU A 91 13.62 -8.70 6.96
N MET A 92 13.27 -7.66 6.21
CA MET A 92 12.02 -7.58 5.46
C MET A 92 11.98 -8.65 4.37
N ALA A 93 13.08 -8.87 3.66
CA ALA A 93 13.17 -9.93 2.66
C ALA A 93 12.89 -11.31 3.24
N SER A 94 13.43 -11.62 4.42
CA SER A 94 13.18 -12.89 5.11
C SER A 94 11.71 -13.07 5.47
N GLN A 95 11.05 -12.00 5.95
CA GLN A 95 9.63 -12.02 6.29
C GLN A 95 8.75 -12.22 5.05
N VAL A 96 9.01 -11.46 3.98
CA VAL A 96 8.25 -11.55 2.72
C VAL A 96 8.46 -12.90 2.05
N LYS A 97 9.71 -13.41 2.02
CA LYS A 97 10.03 -14.73 1.48
C LYS A 97 9.23 -15.83 2.16
N ARG A 98 9.15 -15.83 3.50
CA ARG A 98 8.34 -16.82 4.22
C ARG A 98 6.87 -16.79 3.81
N CYS A 99 6.30 -15.60 3.62
CA CYS A 99 4.93 -15.48 3.13
C CYS A 99 4.78 -15.98 1.67
N CYS A 100 5.78 -15.76 0.82
CA CYS A 100 5.79 -16.31 -0.53
C CYS A 100 5.90 -17.83 -0.54
N ASP A 101 6.77 -18.41 0.29
CA ASP A 101 6.94 -19.86 0.41
C ASP A 101 5.62 -20.53 0.85
N ASP A 102 4.93 -19.96 1.85
CA ASP A 102 3.61 -20.46 2.33
C ASP A 102 2.51 -20.41 1.25
N LEU A 103 2.64 -19.55 0.24
CA LEU A 103 1.64 -19.32 -0.81
C LEU A 103 2.10 -19.79 -2.20
N GLU A 104 3.25 -20.44 -2.29
CA GLU A 104 3.88 -20.91 -3.52
C GLU A 104 4.11 -19.79 -4.56
N PHE A 105 4.48 -18.61 -4.10
CA PHE A 105 4.85 -17.49 -4.96
C PHE A 105 6.34 -17.56 -5.34
N VAL A 106 6.66 -17.14 -6.57
CA VAL A 106 8.05 -17.03 -7.01
C VAL A 106 8.65 -15.76 -6.42
N PHE A 107 9.59 -15.89 -5.48
CA PHE A 107 10.22 -14.74 -4.82
C PHE A 107 11.61 -14.44 -5.37
N ARG A 108 11.90 -13.15 -5.61
CA ARG A 108 13.23 -12.64 -5.95
C ARG A 108 13.58 -11.46 -5.07
N HIS A 109 14.70 -11.55 -4.36
CA HIS A 109 15.25 -10.45 -3.58
C HIS A 109 16.33 -9.76 -4.39
N GLU A 110 16.14 -8.47 -4.61
CA GLU A 110 17.14 -7.58 -5.20
C GLU A 110 17.77 -6.81 -4.03
N PRO A 111 19.04 -7.10 -3.67
CA PRO A 111 19.69 -6.35 -2.61
C PRO A 111 19.85 -4.91 -3.10
N GLY A 112 19.15 -3.98 -2.43
CA GLY A 112 19.32 -2.55 -2.68
C GLY A 112 20.75 -2.12 -2.42
N PHE A 113 21.22 -1.13 -3.19
CA PHE A 113 22.58 -0.56 -3.10
C PHE A 113 22.89 0.03 -1.72
#